data_AF-A0A1S0TV07-F1
#
_entry.id   AF-A0A1S0TV07-F1
#
_cell.length_a   1.000
_cell.length_b   1.000
_cell.length_c   1.000
_cell.angle_alpha   90.00
_cell.angle_beta   90.00
_cell.angle_gamma   90.00
#
_symmetry.space_group_name_H-M   'P 1'
#
loop_
_entity.id
_entity.type
_entity.pdbx_description
1 polymer ?
#
loop_
_entity_poly.entity_id
_entity_poly.type
_entity_poly.pdbx_seq_one_letter_code
_entity_poly.pdbx_strand_id
1 'polypeptide(L)'
;MYETRRNEHDSTIAKDTLFSWHYRQYCLITGLYMLEPWERLLFNCAIFGMAESAKVEILLKAVGDAPILKQNKWTVDERKTVAELSIFLRSYMKLNDSDSLLLFINQCFAPSPDQTVRNLKECFAPGDSKLVINYSKTQAWG
;
A
#
# COMPACT_ATOMS: atom_id res chain seq x y z
N MET A 1 -21.11 -58.99 2.26
CA MET A 1 -22.06 -58.30 1.34
C MET A 1 -22.75 -57.15 2.09
N TYR A 2 -22.01 -56.15 2.59
CA TYR A 2 -22.58 -55.04 3.40
C TYR A 2 -21.84 -53.69 3.30
N GLU A 3 -21.04 -53.45 2.25
CA GLU A 3 -20.25 -52.20 2.14
C GLU A 3 -20.79 -51.15 1.17
N THR A 4 -21.87 -51.43 0.44
CA THR A 4 -22.34 -50.51 -0.62
C THR A 4 -23.23 -49.36 -0.11
N ARG A 5 -23.90 -49.49 1.05
CA ARG A 5 -24.89 -48.50 1.52
C ARG A 5 -24.33 -47.25 2.23
N ARG A 6 -23.07 -47.24 2.68
CA ARG A 6 -22.48 -46.06 3.36
C ARG A 6 -21.99 -44.98 2.37
N ASN A 7 -21.54 -45.38 1.18
CA ASN A 7 -21.00 -44.44 0.18
C ASN A 7 -22.09 -43.57 -0.48
N GLU A 8 -23.34 -44.03 -0.47
CA GLU A 8 -24.45 -43.33 -1.12
C GLU A 8 -25.04 -42.20 -0.25
N HIS A 9 -24.95 -42.34 1.07
CA HIS A 9 -25.38 -41.30 2.00
C HIS A 9 -24.35 -40.17 2.14
N ASP A 10 -23.06 -40.51 2.11
CA ASP A 10 -21.97 -39.52 2.17
C ASP A 10 -21.90 -38.68 0.87
N SER A 11 -22.14 -39.31 -0.28
CA SER A 11 -22.17 -38.61 -1.58
C SER A 11 -23.41 -37.74 -1.80
N THR A 12 -24.50 -37.95 -1.06
CA THR A 12 -25.68 -37.05 -1.08
C THR A 12 -25.44 -35.82 -0.20
N ILE A 13 -24.91 -36.00 1.02
CA ILE A 13 -24.57 -34.88 1.92
C ILE A 13 -23.51 -33.95 1.28
N ALA A 14 -22.51 -34.51 0.61
CA ALA A 14 -21.49 -33.73 -0.10
C ALA A 14 -22.08 -32.88 -1.24
N LYS A 15 -23.06 -33.43 -1.98
CA LYS A 15 -23.76 -32.72 -3.06
C LYS A 15 -24.66 -31.61 -2.50
N ASP A 16 -25.37 -31.86 -1.41
CA ASP A 16 -26.25 -30.86 -0.79
C ASP A 16 -25.44 -29.68 -0.21
N THR A 17 -24.28 -29.97 0.36
CA THR A 17 -23.36 -28.94 0.87
C THR A 17 -22.79 -28.11 -0.29
N LEU A 18 -22.44 -28.76 -1.41
CA LEU A 18 -21.96 -28.11 -2.63
C LEU A 18 -23.05 -27.25 -3.28
N PHE A 19 -24.29 -27.74 -3.40
CA PHE A 19 -25.42 -26.99 -3.92
C PHE A 19 -25.79 -25.81 -3.01
N SER A 20 -25.76 -25.99 -1.69
CA SER A 20 -25.96 -24.91 -0.73
C SER A 20 -24.87 -23.83 -0.86
N TRP A 21 -23.62 -24.25 -1.07
CA TRP A 21 -22.50 -23.34 -1.27
C TRP A 21 -22.63 -22.54 -2.57
N HIS A 22 -22.97 -23.22 -3.69
CA HIS A 22 -23.24 -22.54 -4.95
C HIS A 22 -24.44 -21.60 -4.84
N TYR A 23 -25.54 -22.00 -4.19
CA TYR A 23 -26.72 -21.16 -4.00
C TYR A 23 -26.39 -19.89 -3.18
N ARG A 24 -25.57 -20.02 -2.13
CA ARG A 24 -25.09 -18.86 -1.35
C ARG A 24 -24.23 -17.91 -2.19
N GLN A 25 -23.36 -18.44 -3.05
CA GLN A 25 -22.59 -17.61 -3.99
C GLN A 25 -23.49 -16.91 -5.02
N TYR A 26 -24.49 -17.62 -5.57
CA TYR A 26 -25.47 -17.06 -6.49
C TYR A 26 -26.30 -15.94 -5.83
N CYS A 27 -26.76 -16.10 -4.58
CA CYS A 27 -27.48 -15.04 -3.87
C CYS A 27 -26.65 -13.77 -3.68
N LEU A 28 -25.34 -13.89 -3.40
CA LEU A 28 -24.45 -12.74 -3.26
C LEU A 28 -24.20 -12.04 -4.60
N ILE A 29 -23.96 -12.81 -5.66
CA ILE A 29 -23.73 -12.28 -7.01
C ILE A 29 -25.01 -11.62 -7.52
N THR A 30 -26.14 -12.32 -7.48
CA THR A 30 -27.43 -11.77 -7.92
C THR A 30 -27.86 -10.56 -7.08
N GLY A 31 -27.60 -10.56 -5.77
CA GLY A 31 -27.81 -9.38 -4.92
C GLY A 31 -26.99 -8.17 -5.38
N LEU A 32 -25.72 -8.36 -5.72
CA LEU A 32 -24.87 -7.31 -6.30
C LEU A 32 -25.35 -6.84 -7.68
N TYR A 33 -25.92 -7.75 -8.48
CA TYR A 33 -26.53 -7.41 -9.77
C TYR A 33 -27.88 -6.70 -9.65
N MET A 34 -28.56 -6.75 -8.50
CA MET A 34 -29.80 -5.99 -8.27
C MET A 34 -29.55 -4.56 -7.78
N LEU A 35 -28.33 -4.22 -7.38
CA LEU A 35 -27.96 -2.83 -7.10
C LEU A 35 -28.00 -2.01 -8.38
N GLU A 36 -28.56 -0.80 -8.26
CA GLU A 36 -28.60 0.15 -9.37
C GLU A 36 -27.18 0.57 -9.77
N PRO A 37 -26.94 0.99 -11.03
CA PRO A 37 -25.60 1.32 -11.52
C PRO A 37 -24.84 2.33 -10.65
N TRP A 38 -25.56 3.27 -10.01
CA TRP A 38 -24.97 4.22 -9.06
C TRP A 38 -24.67 3.60 -7.69
N GLU A 39 -25.49 2.66 -7.20
CA GLU A 39 -25.25 1.96 -5.95
C GLU A 39 -24.05 1.02 -6.08
N ARG A 40 -23.86 0.39 -7.25
CA ARG A 40 -22.65 -0.38 -7.56
C ARG A 40 -21.40 0.50 -7.55
N LEU A 41 -21.53 1.76 -7.97
CA LEU A 41 -20.45 2.74 -7.89
C LEU A 41 -20.11 3.08 -6.44
N LEU A 42 -21.13 3.27 -5.60
CA LEU A 42 -20.98 3.50 -4.16
C LEU A 42 -20.41 2.28 -3.45
N PHE A 43 -20.84 1.06 -3.80
CA PHE A 43 -20.34 -0.20 -3.24
C PHE A 43 -18.90 -0.49 -3.68
N ASN A 44 -18.56 -0.28 -4.94
CA ASN A 44 -17.17 -0.35 -5.40
C ASN A 44 -16.33 0.73 -4.73
N CYS A 45 -16.84 1.94 -4.55
CA CYS A 45 -16.13 3.01 -3.85
C CYS A 45 -15.94 2.69 -2.36
N ALA A 46 -16.91 2.06 -1.70
CA ALA A 46 -16.78 1.63 -0.31
C ALA A 46 -15.82 0.44 -0.18
N ILE A 47 -15.95 -0.60 -1.01
CA ILE A 47 -15.09 -1.78 -0.96
C ILE A 47 -13.65 -1.47 -1.40
N PHE A 48 -13.45 -0.63 -2.44
CA PHE A 48 -12.11 -0.18 -2.84
C PHE A 48 -11.57 0.95 -1.94
N GLY A 49 -12.43 1.78 -1.35
CA GLY A 49 -12.04 2.92 -0.50
C GLY A 49 -11.79 2.55 0.96
N MET A 50 -12.35 1.44 1.45
CA MET A 50 -12.12 0.92 2.80
C MET A 50 -10.91 -0.03 2.89
N ALA A 51 -10.21 -0.29 1.80
CA ALA A 51 -8.87 -0.88 1.88
C ALA A 51 -7.98 0.13 2.61
N GLU A 52 -7.86 -0.03 3.94
CA GLU A 52 -7.11 0.87 4.80
C GLU A 52 -5.77 1.21 4.15
N SER A 53 -5.56 2.50 3.89
CA SER A 53 -4.26 2.99 3.44
C SER A 53 -3.26 2.67 4.55
N ALA A 54 -2.47 1.61 4.39
CA ALA A 54 -1.41 1.39 5.34
C ALA A 54 -0.40 2.53 5.14
N LYS A 55 -0.23 3.27 6.22
CA LYS A 55 0.56 4.48 6.26
C LYS A 55 1.88 4.18 6.93
N VAL A 56 2.94 4.72 6.37
CA VAL A 56 4.29 4.62 6.91
C VAL A 56 4.68 5.97 7.48
N GLU A 57 5.22 5.96 8.70
CA GLU A 57 5.85 7.14 9.27
C GLU A 57 7.27 7.30 8.70
N ILE A 58 7.55 8.46 8.12
CA ILE A 58 8.87 8.84 7.63
C ILE A 58 9.40 10.05 8.39
N LEU A 59 10.71 10.08 8.59
CA LEU A 59 11.42 11.16 9.25
C LEU A 59 12.43 11.76 8.28
N LEU A 60 12.16 12.98 7.83
CA LEU A 60 12.98 13.74 6.90
C LEU A 60 14.06 14.52 7.65
N LYS A 61 15.33 14.35 7.28
CA LYS A 61 16.47 15.10 7.84
C LYS A 61 17.19 15.88 6.74
N ALA A 62 17.42 17.17 6.99
CA ALA A 62 18.26 18.00 6.14
C ALA A 62 19.73 17.58 6.28
N VAL A 63 20.46 17.62 5.17
CA VAL A 63 21.90 17.34 5.11
C VAL A 63 22.59 18.44 4.33
N GLY A 64 23.74 18.88 4.83
CA GLY A 64 24.52 19.94 4.22
C GLY A 64 23.76 21.27 4.22
N ASP A 65 23.82 21.96 3.08
CA ASP A 65 23.18 23.28 2.89
C ASP A 65 21.69 23.20 2.49
N ALA A 66 21.05 22.04 2.67
CA ALA A 66 19.64 21.89 2.37
C ALA A 66 18.77 22.64 3.42
N PRO A 67 17.68 23.32 3.01
CA PRO A 67 16.79 24.03 3.94
C PRO A 67 16.18 23.08 4.98
N ILE A 68 16.18 23.48 6.25
CA ILE A 68 15.59 22.69 7.34
C ILE A 68 14.06 22.81 7.29
N LEU A 69 13.37 21.68 7.17
CA LEU A 69 11.91 21.62 7.19
C LEU A 69 11.37 21.90 8.59
N LYS A 70 10.27 22.67 8.66
CA LYS A 70 9.57 22.98 9.93
C LYS A 70 8.91 21.73 10.55
N GLN A 71 8.47 20.80 9.72
CA GLN A 71 7.96 19.49 10.13
C GLN A 71 8.82 18.41 9.50
N ASN A 72 9.50 17.62 10.33
CA ASN A 72 10.38 16.54 9.90
C ASN A 72 9.68 15.16 9.91
N LYS A 73 8.66 14.99 10.74
CA LYS A 73 7.85 13.75 10.81
C LYS A 73 6.67 13.86 9.86
N TRP A 74 6.55 12.92 8.93
CA TRP A 74 5.46 12.83 7.98
C TRP A 74 4.87 11.43 7.96
N THR A 75 3.59 11.34 7.64
CA THR A 75 2.89 10.07 7.47
C THR A 75 2.50 9.98 6.00
N VAL A 76 3.08 9.03 5.29
CA VAL A 76 2.91 8.86 3.84
C VAL A 76 2.28 7.50 3.56
N ASP A 77 1.47 7.43 2.51
CA ASP A 77 0.92 6.16 2.04
C ASP A 77 2.03 5.23 1.56
N GLU A 78 1.97 3.97 1.97
CA GLU A 78 3.01 2.97 1.67
C GLU A 78 3.17 2.67 0.18
N ARG A 79 2.14 2.93 -0.64
CA ARG A 79 2.13 2.67 -2.08
C ARG A 79 2.82 3.77 -2.88
N LYS A 80 3.06 4.92 -2.26
CA LYS A 80 3.77 6.03 -2.89
C LYS A 80 5.20 5.64 -3.20
N THR A 81 5.70 6.15 -4.32
CA THR A 81 7.09 5.94 -4.73
C THR A 81 8.01 7.04 -4.24
N VAL A 82 9.32 6.76 -4.25
CA VAL A 82 10.34 7.78 -3.93
C VAL A 82 10.28 8.94 -4.92
N ALA A 83 9.97 8.69 -6.21
CA ALA A 83 9.81 9.73 -7.22
C ALA A 83 8.74 10.76 -6.81
N GLU A 84 7.55 10.29 -6.41
CA GLU A 84 6.47 11.17 -5.96
C GLU A 84 6.85 11.94 -4.69
N LEU A 85 7.55 11.29 -3.76
CA LEU A 85 8.11 11.93 -2.57
C LEU A 85 9.10 13.05 -2.93
N SER A 86 9.98 12.83 -3.91
CA SER A 86 10.95 13.83 -4.36
C SER A 86 10.27 15.07 -4.96
N ILE A 87 9.21 14.87 -5.75
CA ILE A 87 8.41 15.94 -6.35
C ILE A 87 7.66 16.71 -5.26
N PHE A 88 7.05 15.97 -4.32
CA PHE A 88 6.35 16.56 -3.18
C PHE A 88 7.28 17.44 -2.33
N LEU A 89 8.47 16.96 -1.98
CA LEU A 89 9.44 17.73 -1.20
C LEU A 89 9.90 18.99 -1.95
N ARG A 90 10.14 18.91 -3.26
CA ARG A 90 10.51 20.06 -4.09
C ARG A 90 9.42 21.12 -4.08
N SER A 91 8.16 20.70 -4.26
CA SER A 91 7.00 21.59 -4.22
C SER A 91 6.81 22.23 -2.84
N TYR A 92 6.97 21.44 -1.77
CA TYR A 92 6.82 21.91 -0.39
C TYR A 92 7.87 22.98 -0.03
N MET A 93 9.12 22.77 -0.44
CA MET A 93 10.22 23.72 -0.19
C MET A 93 10.29 24.88 -1.20
N LYS A 94 9.43 24.88 -2.23
CA LYS A 94 9.45 25.85 -3.34
C LYS A 94 10.84 25.96 -3.98
N LEU A 95 11.49 24.82 -4.19
CA LEU A 95 12.78 24.76 -4.89
C LEU A 95 12.57 25.08 -6.38
N ASN A 96 13.54 25.75 -6.99
CA ASN A 96 13.55 26.01 -8.43
C ASN A 96 13.86 24.72 -9.20
N ASP A 97 13.43 24.63 -10.46
CA ASP A 97 13.71 23.45 -11.32
C ASP A 97 15.22 23.18 -11.52
N SER A 98 16.05 24.21 -11.36
CA SER A 98 17.51 24.10 -11.44
C SER A 98 18.13 23.40 -10.23
N ASP A 99 17.43 23.37 -9.09
CA ASP A 99 17.94 22.75 -7.87
C ASP A 99 17.64 21.25 -7.89
N SER A 100 18.70 20.44 -7.87
CA SER A 100 18.56 18.99 -7.67
C SER A 100 18.34 18.70 -6.19
N LEU A 101 17.35 17.87 -5.88
CA LEU A 101 17.12 17.33 -4.54
C LEU A 101 17.30 15.82 -4.59
N LEU A 102 18.24 15.32 -3.79
CA LEU A 102 18.60 13.91 -3.69
C LEU A 102 18.16 13.37 -2.32
N LEU A 103 17.62 12.15 -2.33
CA LEU A 103 17.13 11.46 -1.14
C LEU A 103 18.05 10.28 -0.83
N PHE A 104 18.38 10.11 0.44
CA PHE A 104 19.28 9.08 0.93
C PHE A 104 18.65 8.33 2.10
N ILE A 105 18.73 7.01 2.07
CA ILE A 105 18.26 6.15 3.15
C ILE A 105 19.45 5.76 4.02
N ASN A 106 19.26 5.82 5.35
CA ASN A 106 20.27 5.45 6.34
C ASN A 106 21.64 6.12 6.12
N GLN A 107 21.65 7.34 5.55
CA GLN A 107 22.87 8.11 5.26
C GLN A 107 23.91 7.34 4.43
N CYS A 108 23.45 6.43 3.55
CA CYS A 108 24.36 5.54 2.83
C CYS A 108 24.13 5.57 1.32
N PHE A 109 22.89 5.38 0.86
CA PHE A 109 22.62 5.22 -0.57
C PHE A 109 21.35 5.94 -0.99
N ALA A 110 21.26 6.25 -2.28
CA ALA A 110 20.06 6.79 -2.91
C ALA A 110 19.21 5.63 -3.45
N PRO A 111 17.97 5.43 -2.98
CA PRO A 111 17.08 4.39 -3.49
C PRO A 111 16.66 4.70 -4.94
N SER A 112 16.25 3.66 -5.67
CA SER A 112 15.67 3.87 -7.00
C SER A 112 14.36 4.66 -6.89
N PRO A 113 14.08 5.62 -7.80
CA PRO A 113 12.86 6.41 -7.81
C PRO A 113 11.58 5.57 -7.89
N ASP A 114 11.67 4.36 -8.46
CA ASP A 114 10.55 3.42 -8.62
C ASP A 114 10.23 2.61 -7.35
N GLN A 115 11.08 2.66 -6.33
CA GLN A 115 10.85 1.95 -5.08
C GLN A 115 9.70 2.59 -4.29
N THR A 116 8.86 1.74 -3.71
CA THR A 116 7.76 2.16 -2.83
C THR A 116 8.26 2.38 -1.41
N VAL A 117 7.60 3.27 -0.68
CA VAL A 117 7.91 3.53 0.74
C VAL A 117 7.76 2.27 1.58
N ARG A 118 6.81 1.38 1.24
CA ARG A 118 6.66 0.06 1.86
C ARG A 118 7.97 -0.74 1.83
N ASN A 119 8.49 -0.98 0.63
CA ASN A 119 9.69 -1.81 0.45
C ASN A 119 10.88 -1.22 1.20
N LEU A 120 11.01 0.11 1.16
CA LEU A 120 12.08 0.80 1.88
C LEU A 120 11.97 0.64 3.40
N LYS A 121 10.76 0.75 3.94
CA LYS A 121 10.53 0.56 5.37
C LYS A 121 10.84 -0.89 5.78
N GLU A 122 10.37 -1.86 5.01
CA GLU A 122 10.60 -3.29 5.32
C GLU A 122 12.08 -3.67 5.26
N CYS A 123 12.82 -3.16 4.26
CA CYS A 123 14.23 -3.49 4.09
C CYS A 123 15.17 -2.72 5.04
N PHE A 124 14.89 -1.43 5.31
CA PHE A 124 15.85 -0.54 5.96
C PHE A 124 15.44 -0.12 7.38
N ALA A 125 14.21 -0.44 7.79
CA ALA A 125 13.68 -0.19 9.13
C ALA A 125 12.82 -1.37 9.64
N PRO A 126 13.32 -2.63 9.63
CA PRO A 126 12.52 -3.79 10.03
C PRO A 126 12.14 -3.78 11.52
N GLY A 127 12.96 -3.15 12.38
CA GLY A 127 12.72 -3.03 13.82
C GLY A 127 12.21 -1.67 14.27
N ASP A 128 12.18 -0.68 13.38
CA ASP A 128 11.78 0.69 13.70
C ASP A 128 10.36 0.98 13.18
N SER A 129 9.62 1.81 13.91
CA SER A 129 8.31 2.28 13.47
C SER A 129 8.39 3.35 12.37
N LYS A 130 9.59 3.89 12.12
CA LYS A 130 9.82 5.05 11.27
C LYS A 130 10.98 4.83 10.31
N LEU A 131 10.81 5.30 9.07
CA LEU A 131 11.86 5.31 8.06
C LEU A 131 12.58 6.66 8.06
N VAL A 132 13.90 6.68 8.29
CA VAL A 132 14.69 7.92 8.24
C VAL A 132 15.19 8.15 6.82
N ILE A 133 14.79 9.28 6.25
CA ILE A 133 15.20 9.73 4.91
C ILE A 133 15.94 11.04 5.06
N ASN A 134 17.14 11.10 4.49
CA ASN A 134 17.98 12.27 4.51
C ASN A 134 17.92 12.92 3.14
N TYR A 135 17.76 14.24 3.07
CA TYR A 135 17.70 14.96 1.80
C TYR A 135 18.83 15.98 1.71
N SER A 136 19.41 16.11 0.51
CA SER A 136 20.52 17.01 0.21
C SER A 136 20.35 17.63 -1.17
N LYS A 137 20.90 18.84 -1.37
CA LYS A 137 21.00 19.47 -2.70
C LYS A 137 22.13 18.90 -3.56
N THR A 138 23.20 18.48 -2.89
CA THR A 138 24.40 17.91 -3.51
C THR A 138 24.53 16.43 -3.18
N GLN A 139 25.26 15.69 -3.99
CA GLN A 139 25.59 14.30 -3.68
C GLN A 139 26.35 14.26 -2.35
N ALA A 140 25.76 13.63 -1.33
CA ALA A 140 26.35 13.54 0.01
C ALA A 140 26.97 12.16 0.28
N TRP A 141 26.37 11.09 -0.24
CA TRP A 141 26.82 9.71 -0.04
C TRP A 141 26.69 8.93 -1.35
N GLY A 142 27.63 8.02 -1.63
CA GLY A 142 27.68 7.24 -2.88
C GLY A 142 28.27 5.88 -2.63
#